data_AF-A0A6A0AIK9-F1
#
_entry.id   AF-A0A6A0AIK9-F1
#
_cell.length_a   1.000
_cell.length_b   1.000
_cell.length_c   1.000
_cell.angle_alpha   90.00
_cell.angle_beta   90.00
_cell.angle_gamma   90.00
#
_symmetry.space_group_name_H-M   'P 1'
#
loop_
_entity.id
_entity.type
_entity.pdbx_description
1 polymer ?
#
loop_
_entity_poly.entity_id
_entity_poly.type
_entity_poly.pdbx_seq_one_letter_code
_entity_poly.pdbx_strand_id
1 'polypeptide(L)'
;MKGISGGQKRRVSLGIELIKDPSVIFLDEPTSGLDSEMALSVMEGLVRLARKDRTVVCTIHQPNSDITALFDDLMLLAAGHLVY
;
A
#
# COMPACT_ATOMS: atom_id res chain seq x y z
N MET A 1 -19.95 -13.51 -2.49
CA MET A 1 -19.92 -12.15 -1.91
C MET A 1 -20.23 -11.13 -3.00
N LYS A 2 -21.52 -10.92 -3.32
CA LYS A 2 -22.01 -9.85 -4.21
C LYS A 2 -22.44 -8.69 -3.31
N GLY A 3 -21.79 -7.53 -3.41
CA GLY A 3 -22.14 -6.35 -2.60
C GLY A 3 -21.01 -5.41 -2.22
N ILE A 4 -19.74 -5.78 -2.45
CA ILE A 4 -18.59 -4.89 -2.18
C ILE A 4 -17.68 -4.71 -3.40
N SER A 5 -17.21 -3.47 -3.62
CA SER A 5 -16.32 -3.11 -4.73
C SER A 5 -14.94 -3.76 -4.60
N GLY A 6 -14.14 -3.73 -5.67
CA GLY A 6 -12.76 -4.24 -5.65
C GLY A 6 -11.92 -3.61 -4.54
N GLY A 7 -11.98 -2.28 -4.41
CA GLY A 7 -11.27 -1.56 -3.34
C GLY A 7 -11.80 -1.87 -1.94
N GLN A 8 -13.11 -2.11 -1.79
CA GLN A 8 -13.66 -2.56 -0.51
C GLN A 8 -13.16 -3.97 -0.13
N LYS A 9 -13.09 -4.90 -1.09
CA LYS A 9 -12.49 -6.23 -0.87
C LYS A 9 -11.03 -6.12 -0.44
N ARG A 10 -10.26 -5.22 -1.07
CA ARG A 10 -8.85 -4.97 -0.74
C ARG A 10 -8.69 -4.49 0.70
N ARG A 11 -9.47 -3.49 1.12
CA ARG A 11 -9.45 -2.96 2.50
C ARG A 11 -9.87 -4.00 3.54
N VAL A 12 -10.88 -4.82 3.24
CA VAL A 12 -11.29 -5.92 4.14
C VAL A 12 -10.18 -6.96 4.27
N SER A 13 -9.54 -7.33 3.17
CA SER A 13 -8.44 -8.31 3.20
C SER A 13 -7.23 -7.78 3.98
N LEU A 14 -6.88 -6.51 3.80
CA LEU A 14 -5.87 -5.84 4.62
C LEU A 14 -6.27 -5.85 6.10
N GLY A 15 -7.52 -5.49 6.42
CA GLY A 15 -8.04 -5.52 7.78
C GLY A 15 -7.94 -6.90 8.44
N ILE A 16 -8.21 -7.98 7.70
CA ILE A 16 -8.06 -9.36 8.18
C ILE A 16 -6.61 -9.67 8.56
N GLU A 17 -5.65 -9.26 7.73
CA GLU A 17 -4.22 -9.48 8.03
C GLU A 17 -3.74 -8.63 9.22
N LEU A 18 -4.27 -7.42 9.37
CA LEU A 18 -3.92 -6.53 10.49
C LEU A 18 -4.41 -7.01 11.85
N ILE A 19 -5.44 -7.87 11.92
CA ILE A 19 -5.91 -8.46 13.19
C ILE A 19 -4.79 -9.28 13.87
N LYS A 20 -3.83 -9.80 13.10
CA LYS A 20 -2.68 -10.55 13.62
C LYS A 20 -1.62 -9.67 14.30
N ASP A 21 -1.82 -8.35 14.30
CA ASP A 21 -0.90 -7.37 14.89
C ASP A 21 0.56 -7.49 14.35
N PRO A 22 0.79 -7.67 13.03
CA PRO A 22 2.14 -7.95 12.52
C PRO A 22 3.05 -6.72 12.57
N SER A 23 4.27 -6.82 13.10
CA SER A 23 5.22 -5.69 13.13
C SER A 23 5.70 -5.26 11.73
N VAL A 24 5.65 -6.16 10.74
CA VAL A 24 6.05 -5.93 9.34
C VAL A 24 4.95 -6.37 8.40
N ILE A 25 4.61 -5.52 7.42
CA ILE A 25 3.53 -5.72 6.46
C ILE A 25 4.09 -5.60 5.05
N PHE A 26 3.87 -6.62 4.22
CA PHE A 26 4.25 -6.64 2.81
C PHE A 26 3.00 -6.57 1.92
N LEU A 27 3.01 -5.69 0.92
CA LEU A 27 1.87 -5.47 0.02
C LEU A 27 2.32 -5.39 -1.44
N ASP A 28 1.80 -6.28 -2.27
CA ASP A 28 2.07 -6.26 -3.70
C ASP A 28 1.00 -5.44 -4.44
N GLU A 29 1.37 -4.31 -5.03
CA GLU A 29 0.51 -3.38 -5.77
C GLU A 29 -0.83 -3.04 -5.05
N PRO A 30 -0.80 -2.39 -3.88
CA PRO A 30 -2.01 -2.12 -3.08
C PRO A 30 -2.99 -1.14 -3.75
N THR A 31 -2.54 -0.39 -4.75
CA THR A 31 -3.33 0.61 -5.50
C THR A 31 -3.91 0.08 -6.82
N SER A 32 -3.60 -1.17 -7.19
CA SER A 32 -4.03 -1.74 -8.48
C SER A 32 -5.57 -1.81 -8.61
N GLY A 33 -6.09 -1.30 -9.72
CA GLY A 33 -7.52 -1.26 -10.03
C GLY A 33 -8.34 -0.23 -9.23
N LEU A 34 -7.67 0.74 -8.59
CA LEU A 34 -8.30 1.88 -7.92
C LEU A 34 -8.18 3.14 -8.77
N ASP A 35 -9.13 4.05 -8.60
CA ASP A 35 -8.94 5.44 -9.06
C ASP A 35 -7.94 6.17 -8.15
N SER A 36 -7.50 7.36 -8.58
CA SER A 36 -6.47 8.15 -7.90
C SER A 36 -6.83 8.51 -6.46
N GLU A 37 -8.09 8.82 -6.18
CA GLU A 37 -8.56 9.21 -4.84
C GLU A 37 -8.57 8.02 -3.90
N MET A 38 -9.12 6.88 -4.36
CA MET A 38 -9.13 5.64 -3.60
C MET A 38 -7.71 5.12 -3.35
N ALA A 39 -6.82 5.21 -4.34
CA ALA A 39 -5.42 4.84 -4.20
C ALA A 39 -4.72 5.68 -3.13
N LEU A 40 -4.90 7.00 -3.16
CA LEU A 40 -4.36 7.91 -2.14
C LEU A 40 -4.88 7.55 -0.75
N SER A 41 -6.20 7.36 -0.59
CA SER A 41 -6.81 6.98 0.68
C SER A 41 -6.27 5.66 1.25
N VAL A 42 -6.00 4.67 0.39
CA VAL A 42 -5.35 3.41 0.79
C VAL A 42 -3.93 3.67 1.27
N MET A 43 -3.14 4.45 0.53
CA MET A 43 -1.76 4.77 0.88
C MET A 43 -1.66 5.56 2.19
N GLU A 44 -2.52 6.54 2.43
CA GLU A 44 -2.60 7.23 3.72
C GLU A 44 -2.92 6.27 4.88
N GLY A 45 -3.75 5.26 4.62
CA GLY A 45 -4.02 4.19 5.57
C GLY A 45 -2.76 3.39 5.94
N LEU A 46 -1.94 3.07 4.95
CA LEU A 46 -0.66 2.38 5.15
C LEU A 46 0.34 3.25 5.91
N VAL A 47 0.42 4.55 5.59
CA VAL A 47 1.26 5.50 6.34
C VAL A 47 0.82 5.57 7.81
N ARG A 48 -0.49 5.61 8.09
CA ARG A 48 -1.00 5.60 9.47
C ARG A 48 -0.62 4.32 10.24
N LEU A 49 -0.48 3.19 9.54
CA LEU A 49 -0.01 1.96 10.15
C LEU A 49 1.50 2.03 10.42
N ALA A 50 2.27 2.54 9.47
CA ALA A 50 3.71 2.72 9.63
C ALA A 50 4.05 3.64 10.81
N ARG A 51 3.30 4.74 10.97
CA ARG A 51 3.42 5.69 12.09
C ARG A 51 3.03 5.10 13.45
N LYS A 52 2.46 3.89 13.51
CA LYS A 52 2.13 3.15 14.73
C LYS A 52 3.11 2.00 14.95
N ASP A 53 4.40 2.29 14.85
CA ASP A 53 5.51 1.35 15.07
C ASP A 53 5.43 0.07 14.21
N ARG A 54 5.05 0.21 12.94
CA ARG A 54 5.07 -0.89 11.96
C ARG A 54 5.95 -0.56 10.78
N THR A 55 6.55 -1.59 10.19
CA THR A 55 7.23 -1.47 8.91
C THR A 55 6.26 -1.88 7.80
N VAL A 56 6.04 -1.00 6.83
CA VAL A 56 5.23 -1.31 5.65
C VAL A 56 6.12 -1.27 4.42
N VAL A 57 6.14 -2.35 3.66
CA VAL A 57 6.86 -2.46 2.38
C VAL A 57 5.83 -2.74 1.30
N CYS A 58 5.81 -1.92 0.25
CA CYS A 58 4.91 -2.15 -0.87
C CYS A 58 5.53 -1.86 -2.24
N THR A 59 4.99 -2.51 -3.26
CA THR A 59 5.29 -2.23 -4.67
C THR A 59 4.20 -1.33 -5.25
N ILE A 60 4.58 -0.36 -6.09
CA ILE A 60 3.60 0.46 -6.84
C ILE A 60 4.03 0.53 -8.30
N HIS A 61 3.16 0.07 -9.19
CA HIS A 61 3.45 0.01 -10.63
C HIS A 61 3.53 1.40 -11.28
N GLN A 62 2.72 2.37 -10.84
CA GLN A 62 2.69 3.75 -11.36
C GLN A 62 2.20 4.73 -10.28
N PRO A 63 3.05 5.18 -9.35
CA PRO A 63 2.64 6.18 -8.36
C PRO A 63 2.49 7.55 -9.02
N ASN A 64 1.46 8.29 -8.63
CA ASN A 64 1.38 9.73 -8.92
C ASN A 64 2.29 10.52 -7.96
N SER A 65 2.41 11.83 -8.17
CA SER A 65 3.23 12.71 -7.31
C SER A 65 2.84 12.64 -5.84
N ASP A 66 1.54 12.60 -5.57
CA ASP A 66 1.00 12.66 -4.21
C ASP A 66 1.34 11.38 -3.43
N ILE A 67 1.16 10.22 -4.07
CA ILE A 67 1.54 8.93 -3.49
C ILE A 67 3.06 8.82 -3.34
N THR A 68 3.83 9.31 -4.31
CA THR A 68 5.29 9.28 -4.24
C THR A 68 5.81 10.08 -3.03
N ALA A 69 5.15 11.21 -2.71
CA ALA A 69 5.51 12.06 -1.58
C ALA A 69 5.17 11.46 -0.20
N LEU A 70 4.42 10.34 -0.14
CA LEU A 70 4.06 9.67 1.12
C LEU A 70 5.11 8.66 1.60
N PHE A 71 6.07 8.28 0.76
CA PHE A 71 7.09 7.30 1.13
C PHE A 71 8.13 7.92 2.06
N ASP A 72 8.41 7.24 3.18
CA ASP A 72 9.57 7.56 4.03
C ASP A 72 10.88 7.18 3.30
N ASP A 73 10.90 5.99 2.67
CA ASP A 73 11.99 5.50 1.84
C ASP A 73 11.44 5.02 0.48
N LEU A 74 12.08 5.42 -0.62
CA LEU A 74 11.71 5.04 -1.98
C LEU A 74 12.84 4.22 -2.60
N MET A 75 12.56 2.96 -2.94
CA MET A 75 13.49 2.08 -3.65
C MET A 75 13.07 1.93 -5.11
N LEU A 76 13.98 2.23 -6.04
CA LEU A 76 13.77 2.01 -7.47
C LEU A 76 14.59 0.79 -7.91
N LEU A 77 13.92 -0.18 -8.54
CA LEU A 77 14.58 -1.35 -9.11
C LEU A 77 14.55 -1.29 -10.63
N ALA A 78 15.69 -1.59 -11.25
CA ALA A 78 15.81 -1.75 -12.69
C ALA A 78 16.58 -3.04 -13.01
N ALA A 79 16.00 -3.90 -13.86
CA ALA A 79 16.60 -5.18 -14.27
C ALA A 79 17.12 -6.06 -13.11
N GLY A 80 16.40 -6.06 -11.97
CA GLY A 80 16.78 -6.84 -10.78
C GLY A 80 17.82 -6.18 -9.86
N HIS A 81 18.25 -4.96 -10.17
CA HIS A 81 19.21 -4.19 -9.38
C HIS A 81 18.54 -2.98 -8.72
N LEU A 82 18.94 -2.69 -7.48
CA LEU A 82 18.58 -1.44 -6.81
C LEU A 82 19.36 -0.30 -7.47
N VAL A 83 18.65 0.69 -8.01
CA VAL A 83 19.25 1.84 -8.69
C VAL A 83 19.11 3.14 -7.90
N TYR A 84 18.17 3.18 -6.95
CA TYR A 84 17.98 4.27 -6.00
C TYR A 84 17.34 3.70 -4.73
#